data_AF-A0A8J7L113-F1
#
_entry.id   AF-A0A8J7L113-F1
#
_cell.length_a   1.000
_cell.length_b   1.000
_cell.length_c   1.000
_cell.angle_alpha   90.00
_cell.angle_beta   90.00
_cell.angle_gamma   90.00
#
_symmetry.space_group_name_H-M   'P 1'
#
loop_
_entity.id
_entity.type
_entity.pdbx_description
1 polymer ?
#
loop_
_entity_poly.entity_id
_entity_poly.type
_entity_poly.pdbx_seq_one_letter_code
_entity_poly.pdbx_strand_id
1 'polypeptide(L)'
;MKYQVLFMISFFISLFFARKKYNQANTNNPNKKISNFISSIPSFLLSFVVTVIIPLLVMLSYFEPSQETTIESPEPIKKTEFVRQIGEPQKYEILKREDKSKRDTNRVTSFWISSPDAVDLSSRAATVKKAAEDLQQKINVPIVLVYLTINKEGMGMGYNLAIARYFSDGCKYSGDECDDVIWSVEATSEVITPEQIRILSEWYNNRKMFLDKENNLNEEKLISFLSKKLKIPTSEILLPYFTTEKVNPYISEEDEKDSISRMKQKQKAAEKRKEEIELQFSHWDGSHRDLERRIKESMNDPDSYKHYKTFYLDHGKHITVITGFGGRNSFGGMVRNTISADYTINGDFIKINK
;
A
#
# COMPACT_ATOMS: atom_id res chain seq x y z
N MET A 1 -21.29 16.60 -1.92
CA MET A 1 -21.52 16.32 -0.48
C MET A 1 -22.94 16.61 0.00
N LYS A 2 -23.55 17.77 -0.29
CA LYS A 2 -24.92 18.11 0.18
C LYS A 2 -26.03 17.13 -0.27
N TYR A 3 -25.98 16.62 -1.50
CA TYR A 3 -27.01 15.72 -2.04
C TYR A 3 -26.95 14.29 -1.50
N GLN A 4 -25.76 13.80 -1.16
CA GLN A 4 -25.59 12.48 -0.55
C GLN A 4 -26.20 12.45 0.86
N VAL A 5 -26.11 13.55 1.61
CA VAL A 5 -26.73 13.69 2.92
C VAL A 5 -28.26 13.73 2.81
N LEU A 6 -28.82 14.46 1.84
CA LEU A 6 -30.28 14.48 1.60
C LEU A 6 -30.83 13.10 1.20
N PHE A 7 -30.13 12.38 0.31
CA PHE A 7 -30.55 11.05 -0.12
C PHE A 7 -30.59 10.05 1.05
N MET A 8 -29.58 10.10 1.92
CA MET A 8 -29.52 9.27 3.12
C MET A 8 -30.68 9.58 4.09
N ILE A 9 -30.99 10.86 4.32
CA ILE A 9 -32.10 11.27 5.20
C ILE A 9 -33.45 10.77 4.65
N SER A 10 -33.71 10.95 3.35
CA SER A 10 -34.95 10.48 2.72
C SER A 10 -35.10 8.95 2.79
N PHE A 11 -34.01 8.20 2.61
CA PHE A 11 -34.01 6.75 2.76
C PHE A 11 -34.42 6.30 4.16
N PHE A 12 -33.86 6.92 5.21
CA PHE A 12 -34.23 6.58 6.60
C PHE A 12 -35.68 6.94 6.94
N ILE A 13 -36.21 8.05 6.41
CA ILE A 13 -37.61 8.44 6.57
C ILE A 13 -38.53 7.40 5.92
N SER A 14 -38.25 6.98 4.69
CA SER A 14 -39.03 5.94 4.01
C SER A 14 -38.99 4.59 4.73
N LEU A 15 -37.82 4.21 5.25
CA LEU A 15 -37.66 3.00 6.05
C LEU A 15 -38.48 3.05 7.34
N PHE A 16 -38.55 4.21 8.00
CA PHE A 16 -39.35 4.41 9.21
C PHE A 16 -40.85 4.19 8.96
N PHE A 17 -41.41 4.75 7.89
CA PHE A 17 -42.83 4.55 7.56
C PHE A 17 -43.15 3.11 7.16
N ALA A 18 -42.26 2.46 6.40
CA ALA A 18 -42.39 1.05 6.05
C ALA A 18 -42.42 0.16 7.30
N ARG A 19 -41.49 0.40 8.23
CA ARG A 19 -41.40 -0.32 9.50
C ARG A 19 -42.63 -0.09 10.39
N LYS A 20 -43.14 1.15 10.45
CA LYS A 20 -44.35 1.47 11.21
C LYS A 20 -45.57 0.69 10.69
N LYS A 21 -45.75 0.64 9.37
CA LYS A 21 -46.86 -0.09 8.74
C LYS A 21 -46.71 -1.60 8.87
N TYR A 22 -45.49 -2.12 8.73
CA TYR A 22 -45.19 -3.53 9.01
C TYR A 22 -45.56 -3.91 10.45
N ASN A 23 -45.14 -3.11 11.43
CA ASN A 23 -45.46 -3.36 12.84
C ASN A 23 -46.98 -3.36 13.09
N GLN A 24 -47.72 -2.41 12.50
CA GLN A 24 -49.17 -2.34 12.61
C GLN A 24 -49.89 -3.54 11.96
N ALA A 25 -49.40 -4.03 10.82
CA ALA A 25 -49.93 -5.25 10.20
C ALA A 25 -49.61 -6.50 11.04
N ASN A 26 -48.43 -6.52 11.66
CA ASN A 26 -47.96 -7.63 12.47
C ASN A 26 -48.64 -7.73 13.84
N THR A 27 -49.10 -6.61 14.43
CA THR A 27 -49.95 -6.62 15.63
C THR A 27 -51.33 -7.22 15.35
N ASN A 28 -51.86 -7.02 14.14
CA ASN A 28 -53.20 -7.50 13.77
C ASN A 28 -53.20 -8.97 13.33
N ASN A 29 -52.12 -9.45 12.69
CA ASN A 29 -51.99 -10.84 12.23
C ASN A 29 -50.52 -11.34 12.28
N PRO A 30 -50.04 -11.80 13.45
CA PRO A 30 -48.62 -12.12 13.66
C PRO A 30 -48.11 -13.35 12.90
N ASN A 31 -49.01 -14.26 12.50
CA ASN A 31 -48.66 -15.49 11.78
C ASN A 31 -48.42 -15.27 10.27
N LYS A 32 -48.61 -14.05 9.75
CA LYS A 32 -48.48 -13.72 8.32
C LYS A 32 -47.31 -12.78 8.02
N LYS A 33 -46.14 -13.01 8.64
CA LYS A 33 -44.95 -12.11 8.55
C LYS A 33 -44.55 -11.72 7.13
N ILE A 34 -44.53 -12.67 6.19
CA ILE A 34 -44.13 -12.41 4.78
C ILE A 34 -45.17 -11.53 4.08
N SER A 35 -46.46 -11.80 4.29
CA SER A 35 -47.54 -10.99 3.73
C SER A 35 -47.60 -9.58 4.33
N ASN A 36 -47.30 -9.47 5.63
CA ASN A 36 -47.19 -8.19 6.33
C ASN A 36 -45.99 -7.37 5.83
N PHE A 37 -44.86 -8.03 5.50
CA PHE A 37 -43.71 -7.38 4.89
C PHE A 37 -44.06 -6.84 3.49
N ILE A 38 -44.68 -7.67 2.64
CA ILE A 38 -45.09 -7.27 1.29
C ILE A 38 -46.07 -6.08 1.32
N SER A 39 -47.02 -6.04 2.26
CA SER A 39 -47.97 -4.93 2.37
C SER A 39 -47.36 -3.59 2.84
N SER A 40 -46.13 -3.62 3.37
CA SER A 40 -45.36 -2.44 3.76
C SER A 40 -44.57 -1.80 2.59
N ILE A 41 -44.27 -2.57 1.54
CA ILE A 41 -43.50 -2.13 0.36
C ILE A 41 -44.14 -0.93 -0.36
N PRO A 42 -45.47 -0.89 -0.60
CA PRO A 42 -46.09 0.28 -1.25
C PRO A 42 -45.90 1.59 -0.47
N SER A 43 -45.80 1.51 0.86
CA SER A 43 -45.59 2.70 1.71
C SER A 43 -44.16 3.18 1.71
N PHE A 44 -43.19 2.26 1.55
CA PHE A 44 -41.81 2.62 1.27
C PHE A 44 -41.69 3.34 -0.08
N LEU A 45 -42.25 2.74 -1.14
CA LEU A 45 -42.19 3.28 -2.50
C LEU A 45 -42.88 4.65 -2.61
N LEU A 46 -44.08 4.80 -2.03
CA LEU A 46 -44.79 6.07 -2.03
C LEU A 46 -44.00 7.18 -1.30
N SER A 47 -43.40 6.85 -0.14
CA SER A 47 -42.57 7.81 0.60
C SER A 47 -41.31 8.19 -0.18
N PHE A 48 -40.66 7.24 -0.85
CA PHE A 48 -39.46 7.48 -1.63
C PHE A 48 -39.74 8.36 -2.87
N VAL A 49 -40.85 8.10 -3.57
CA VAL A 49 -41.29 8.93 -4.72
C VAL A 49 -41.54 10.37 -4.28
N VAL A 50 -42.24 10.58 -3.17
CA VAL A 50 -42.56 11.93 -2.67
C VAL A 50 -41.32 12.68 -2.19
N THR A 51 -40.38 12.00 -1.54
CA THR A 51 -39.22 12.65 -0.91
C THR A 51 -37.98 12.77 -1.80
N VAL A 52 -37.92 12.03 -2.90
CA VAL A 52 -36.76 12.02 -3.80
C VAL A 52 -37.12 12.40 -5.23
N ILE A 53 -38.15 11.79 -5.81
CA ILE A 53 -38.46 11.96 -7.24
C ILE A 53 -39.16 13.31 -7.50
N ILE A 54 -40.13 13.70 -6.68
CA ILE A 54 -40.83 14.99 -6.85
C ILE A 54 -39.86 16.18 -6.71
N PRO A 55 -39.00 16.27 -5.68
CA PRO A 55 -38.03 17.37 -5.57
C PRO A 55 -37.01 17.38 -6.70
N LEU A 56 -36.59 16.20 -7.21
CA LEU A 56 -35.68 16.09 -8.34
C LEU A 56 -36.31 16.62 -9.63
N LEU A 57 -37.58 16.27 -9.90
CA LEU A 57 -38.33 16.76 -11.05
C LEU A 57 -38.57 18.27 -10.98
N VAL A 58 -38.85 18.79 -9.78
CA VAL A 58 -38.97 20.23 -9.54
C VAL A 58 -37.62 20.92 -9.78
N MET A 59 -36.50 20.36 -9.30
CA MET A 59 -35.14 20.86 -9.60
C MET A 59 -34.83 20.86 -11.10
N LEU A 60 -35.19 19.80 -11.81
CA LEU A 60 -35.02 19.71 -13.27
C LEU A 60 -35.90 20.72 -14.02
N SER A 61 -37.08 21.06 -13.48
CA SER A 61 -37.96 22.08 -14.06
C SER A 61 -37.47 23.53 -13.86
N TYR A 62 -36.56 23.75 -12.90
CA TYR A 62 -35.86 25.04 -12.71
C TYR A 62 -34.52 25.10 -13.45
N PHE A 63 -34.14 24.05 -14.17
CA PHE A 63 -32.95 24.05 -15.02
C PHE A 63 -33.32 24.76 -16.33
N GLU A 64 -33.18 26.08 -16.36
CA GLU A 64 -33.20 26.81 -17.63
C GLU A 64 -32.10 26.25 -18.53
N PRO A 65 -32.41 25.86 -19.78
CA PRO A 65 -31.37 25.50 -20.73
C PRO A 65 -30.51 26.74 -20.95
N SER A 66 -29.26 26.68 -20.48
CA SER A 66 -28.26 27.70 -20.77
C SER A 66 -28.25 27.92 -22.28
N GLN A 67 -28.40 29.18 -22.72
CA GLN A 67 -28.27 29.53 -24.12
C GLN A 67 -26.95 28.95 -24.65
N GLU A 68 -27.07 28.08 -25.67
CA GLU A 68 -25.95 27.60 -26.46
C GLU A 68 -25.23 28.82 -27.03
N THR A 69 -24.16 29.23 -26.36
CA THR A 69 -23.13 30.00 -27.03
C THR A 69 -22.54 29.03 -28.05
N THR A 70 -22.60 29.37 -29.32
CA THR A 70 -22.00 28.57 -30.40
C THR A 70 -20.51 28.39 -30.10
N ILE A 71 -20.17 27.26 -29.48
CA ILE A 71 -18.79 26.84 -29.27
C ILE A 71 -18.33 26.35 -30.64
N GLU A 72 -17.56 27.21 -31.30
CA GLU A 72 -16.67 26.82 -32.38
C GLU A 72 -15.96 25.52 -31.98
N SER A 73 -16.00 24.53 -32.87
CA SER A 73 -15.45 23.18 -32.67
C SER A 73 -14.15 23.25 -31.87
N PRO A 74 -14.02 22.54 -30.71
CA PRO A 74 -12.78 22.57 -29.97
C PRO A 74 -11.68 22.09 -30.91
N GLU A 75 -10.70 22.96 -31.16
CA GLU A 75 -9.45 22.57 -31.81
C GLU A 75 -8.98 21.25 -31.19
N PRO A 76 -8.47 20.31 -32.01
CA PRO A 76 -7.99 19.03 -31.50
C PRO A 76 -7.05 19.29 -30.34
N ILE A 77 -7.41 18.77 -29.16
CA ILE A 77 -6.62 18.90 -27.93
C ILE A 77 -5.18 18.55 -28.29
N LYS A 78 -4.33 19.57 -28.34
CA LYS A 78 -2.90 19.42 -28.62
C LYS A 78 -2.38 18.45 -27.56
N LYS A 79 -2.02 17.24 -27.99
CA LYS A 79 -1.45 16.18 -27.14
C LYS A 79 -0.35 16.85 -26.31
N THR A 80 -0.51 16.91 -24.99
CA THR A 80 0.42 17.61 -24.10
C THR A 80 1.80 16.99 -24.32
N GLU A 81 2.74 17.79 -24.83
CA GLU A 81 4.07 17.30 -25.20
C GLU A 81 4.79 16.78 -23.96
N PHE A 82 5.41 15.60 -24.06
CA PHE A 82 6.12 15.00 -22.95
C PHE A 82 7.27 15.90 -22.50
N VAL A 83 7.26 16.33 -21.24
CA VAL A 83 8.35 17.13 -20.65
C VAL A 83 9.20 16.24 -19.76
N ARG A 84 10.46 16.01 -20.16
CA ARG A 84 11.46 15.33 -19.32
C ARG A 84 11.81 16.24 -18.14
N GLN A 85 11.60 15.75 -16.92
CA GLN A 85 11.93 16.47 -15.68
C GLN A 85 13.08 15.84 -14.89
N ILE A 86 13.55 14.66 -15.32
CA ILE A 86 14.63 13.91 -14.69
C ILE A 86 15.98 14.20 -15.35
N GLY A 87 17.00 14.49 -14.53
CA GLY A 87 18.35 14.80 -14.97
C GLY A 87 19.26 13.57 -15.04
N GLU A 88 20.54 13.76 -14.78
CA GLU A 88 21.52 12.68 -14.63
C GLU A 88 21.69 12.28 -13.16
N PRO A 89 21.71 10.97 -12.84
CA PRO A 89 21.85 10.51 -11.46
C PRO A 89 23.27 10.75 -10.94
N GLN A 90 23.35 11.11 -9.66
CA GLN A 90 24.61 11.33 -8.95
C GLN A 90 25.00 10.10 -8.12
N LYS A 91 26.26 10.07 -7.67
CA LYS A 91 26.75 9.01 -6.78
C LYS A 91 26.08 9.14 -5.41
N TYR A 92 25.67 8.01 -4.85
CA TYR A 92 25.00 7.97 -3.56
C TYR A 92 25.63 6.93 -2.62
N GLU A 93 25.46 7.17 -1.32
CA GLU A 93 25.81 6.24 -0.24
C GLU A 93 24.55 5.81 0.50
N ILE A 94 24.49 4.53 0.91
CA ILE A 94 23.39 4.01 1.73
C ILE A 94 23.72 4.27 3.20
N LEU A 95 22.91 5.09 3.86
CA LEU A 95 23.06 5.40 5.28
C LEU A 95 22.31 4.42 6.18
N LYS A 96 21.12 3.98 5.74
CA LYS A 96 20.27 3.07 6.51
C LYS A 96 19.38 2.24 5.57
N ARG A 97 19.14 1.00 5.99
CA ARG A 97 18.11 0.11 5.46
C ARG A 97 17.13 -0.25 6.57
N GLU A 98 15.85 -0.31 6.25
CA GLU A 98 14.80 -0.76 7.16
C GLU A 98 13.71 -1.54 6.42
N ASP A 99 13.47 -2.78 6.84
CA ASP A 99 12.33 -3.56 6.37
C ASP A 99 11.09 -3.18 7.20
N LYS A 100 9.96 -2.90 6.53
CA LYS A 100 8.74 -2.41 7.22
C LYS A 100 8.12 -3.46 8.14
N SER A 101 8.36 -4.73 7.84
CA SER A 101 7.90 -5.90 8.60
C SER A 101 9.02 -6.92 8.70
N LYS A 102 9.06 -7.65 9.82
CA LYS A 102 9.93 -8.82 10.01
C LYS A 102 9.31 -10.13 9.52
N ARG A 103 8.08 -10.08 8.97
CA ARG A 103 7.40 -11.25 8.40
C ARG A 103 7.99 -11.56 7.03
N ASP A 104 7.97 -12.83 6.65
CA ASP A 104 8.40 -13.27 5.32
C ASP A 104 7.57 -12.63 4.18
N THR A 105 6.35 -12.19 4.50
CA THR A 105 5.47 -11.44 3.59
C THR A 105 5.77 -9.93 3.53
N ASN A 106 6.97 -9.49 3.96
CA ASN A 106 7.33 -8.08 3.91
C ASN A 106 7.36 -7.60 2.46
N ARG A 107 6.54 -6.60 2.14
CA ARG A 107 6.48 -6.03 0.79
C ARG A 107 7.26 -4.75 0.61
N VAL A 108 7.73 -4.14 1.70
CA VAL A 108 8.33 -2.80 1.69
C VAL A 108 9.69 -2.79 2.38
N THR A 109 10.70 -2.31 1.68
CA THR A 109 12.00 -1.96 2.27
C THR A 109 12.30 -0.49 1.99
N SER A 110 12.67 0.23 3.03
CA SER A 110 13.05 1.64 3.00
C SER A 110 14.56 1.80 3.08
N PHE A 111 15.10 2.73 2.31
CA PHE A 111 16.50 3.12 2.30
C PHE A 111 16.63 4.62 2.48
N TRP A 112 17.55 5.03 3.34
CA TRP A 112 17.97 6.41 3.44
C TRP A 112 19.35 6.51 2.83
N ILE A 113 19.50 7.44 1.89
CA ILE A 113 20.73 7.67 1.15
C ILE A 113 21.21 9.12 1.34
N SER A 114 22.49 9.34 1.11
CA SER A 114 23.09 10.66 0.91
C SER A 114 23.65 10.75 -0.51
N SER A 115 23.57 11.95 -1.09
CA SER A 115 24.19 12.28 -2.38
C SER A 115 24.47 13.78 -2.42
N PRO A 116 25.60 14.24 -1.86
CA PRO A 116 25.92 15.67 -1.78
C PRO A 116 25.95 16.38 -3.12
N ASP A 117 26.28 15.67 -4.19
CA ASP A 117 26.38 16.21 -5.55
C ASP A 117 25.00 16.37 -6.23
N ALA A 118 23.92 15.85 -5.64
CA ALA A 118 22.55 16.00 -6.15
C ALA A 118 21.91 17.29 -5.61
N VAL A 119 22.21 18.41 -6.28
CA VAL A 119 21.90 19.75 -5.79
C VAL A 119 20.57 20.32 -6.29
N ASP A 120 20.11 19.90 -7.47
CA ASP A 120 18.91 20.42 -8.13
C ASP A 120 17.78 19.39 -8.19
N LEU A 121 16.58 19.86 -8.56
CA LEU A 121 15.38 19.03 -8.68
C LEU A 121 15.62 17.78 -9.54
N SER A 122 16.22 17.96 -10.71
CA SER A 122 16.34 16.94 -11.74
C SER A 122 17.39 15.89 -11.38
N SER A 123 18.53 16.30 -10.82
CA SER A 123 19.60 15.39 -10.37
C SER A 123 19.18 14.62 -9.12
N ARG A 124 18.43 15.24 -8.20
CA ARG A 124 17.86 14.55 -7.02
C ARG A 124 16.87 13.47 -7.43
N ALA A 125 15.91 13.81 -8.29
CA ALA A 125 14.93 12.87 -8.82
C ALA A 125 15.60 11.69 -9.54
N ALA A 126 16.59 11.98 -10.39
CA ALA A 126 17.39 10.97 -11.09
C ALA A 126 18.12 10.04 -10.10
N THR A 127 18.74 10.62 -9.08
CA THR A 127 19.50 9.87 -8.07
C THR A 127 18.61 8.91 -7.26
N VAL A 128 17.45 9.36 -6.77
CA VAL A 128 16.55 8.48 -5.99
C VAL A 128 15.91 7.40 -6.86
N LYS A 129 15.56 7.70 -8.11
CA LYS A 129 15.07 6.70 -9.06
C LYS A 129 16.13 5.64 -9.33
N LYS A 130 17.34 6.06 -9.68
CA LYS A 130 18.46 5.17 -9.97
C LYS A 130 18.80 4.30 -8.76
N ALA A 131 18.86 4.90 -7.57
CA ALA A 131 19.08 4.15 -6.34
C ALA A 131 17.99 3.10 -6.10
N ALA A 132 16.72 3.42 -6.32
CA ALA A 132 15.63 2.48 -6.16
C ALA A 132 15.73 1.29 -7.14
N GLU A 133 16.09 1.53 -8.40
CA GLU A 133 16.35 0.48 -9.41
C GLU A 133 17.52 -0.43 -9.00
N ASP A 134 18.65 0.17 -8.62
CA ASP A 134 19.86 -0.56 -8.23
C ASP A 134 19.65 -1.40 -6.96
N LEU A 135 18.82 -0.91 -6.03
CA LEU A 135 18.47 -1.60 -4.80
C LEU A 135 17.45 -2.71 -5.05
N GLN A 136 16.46 -2.50 -5.92
CA GLN A 136 15.49 -3.52 -6.30
C GLN A 136 16.17 -4.75 -6.90
N GLN A 137 17.22 -4.57 -7.72
CA GLN A 137 17.96 -5.69 -8.29
C GLN A 137 18.67 -6.56 -7.25
N LYS A 138 18.96 -6.00 -6.08
CA LYS A 138 19.68 -6.67 -4.99
C LYS A 138 18.75 -7.33 -3.97
N ILE A 139 17.47 -6.96 -3.94
CA ILE A 139 16.53 -7.43 -2.93
C ILE A 139 15.28 -8.02 -3.58
N ASN A 140 14.76 -9.10 -3.02
CA ASN A 140 13.52 -9.72 -3.51
C ASN A 140 12.29 -9.15 -2.78
N VAL A 141 12.15 -7.83 -2.77
CA VAL A 141 11.03 -7.12 -2.12
C VAL A 141 10.31 -6.27 -3.17
N PRO A 142 8.97 -6.36 -3.30
CA PRO A 142 8.27 -5.68 -4.40
C PRO A 142 8.32 -4.16 -4.36
N ILE A 143 8.35 -3.56 -3.16
CA ILE A 143 8.30 -2.10 -2.97
C ILE A 143 9.60 -1.60 -2.35
N VAL A 144 10.26 -0.69 -3.07
CA VAL A 144 11.47 0.00 -2.61
C VAL A 144 11.14 1.47 -2.39
N LEU A 145 11.37 1.96 -1.17
CA LEU A 145 11.28 3.37 -0.83
C LEU A 145 12.69 3.92 -0.63
N VAL A 146 13.03 4.99 -1.35
CA VAL A 146 14.33 5.66 -1.21
C VAL A 146 14.09 7.09 -0.76
N TYR A 147 14.75 7.47 0.34
CA TYR A 147 14.73 8.79 0.92
C TYR A 147 16.13 9.40 0.77
N LEU A 148 16.27 10.43 -0.07
CA LEU A 148 17.49 11.23 -0.13
C LEU A 148 17.45 12.24 1.01
N THR A 149 18.37 12.08 1.96
CA THR A 149 18.45 12.91 3.17
C THR A 149 19.50 14.01 3.01
N ILE A 150 19.33 15.11 3.75
CA ILE A 150 20.35 16.17 3.85
C ILE A 150 21.65 15.60 4.42
N ASN A 151 21.54 14.86 5.52
CA ASN A 151 22.65 14.26 6.26
C ASN A 151 22.12 13.13 7.16
N LYS A 152 23.03 12.47 7.87
CA LYS A 152 22.71 11.37 8.78
C LYS A 152 21.82 11.82 9.95
N GLU A 153 22.04 13.02 10.48
CA GLU A 153 21.34 13.56 11.64
C GLU A 153 19.87 13.93 11.33
N GLY A 154 19.58 14.37 10.11
CA GLY A 154 18.23 14.65 9.63
C GLY A 154 17.44 13.41 9.19
N MET A 155 18.07 12.23 9.20
CA MET A 155 17.46 10.99 8.76
C MET A 155 16.25 10.61 9.62
N GLY A 156 15.11 10.37 8.96
CA GLY A 156 13.86 10.02 9.65
C GLY A 156 13.15 11.21 10.32
N MET A 157 13.67 12.43 10.17
CA MET A 157 13.09 13.64 10.76
C MET A 157 12.20 14.42 9.78
N GLY A 158 12.04 13.93 8.54
CA GLY A 158 11.20 14.54 7.51
C GLY A 158 11.93 15.41 6.49
N TYR A 159 13.24 15.68 6.67
CA TYR A 159 14.06 16.48 5.76
C TYR A 159 14.56 15.68 4.54
N ASN A 160 13.64 15.22 3.70
CA ASN A 160 13.97 14.45 2.50
C ASN A 160 14.05 15.39 1.29
N LEU A 161 15.24 15.52 0.70
CA LEU A 161 15.48 16.30 -0.52
C LEU A 161 14.78 15.68 -1.74
N ALA A 162 14.66 14.35 -1.74
CA ALA A 162 13.86 13.61 -2.71
C ALA A 162 13.40 12.28 -2.14
N ILE A 163 12.31 11.77 -2.71
CA ILE A 163 11.69 10.50 -2.36
C ILE A 163 11.38 9.76 -3.65
N ALA A 164 11.81 8.51 -3.77
CA ALA A 164 11.34 7.59 -4.79
C ALA A 164 10.57 6.44 -4.14
N ARG A 165 9.41 6.13 -4.70
CA ARG A 165 8.63 4.93 -4.39
C ARG A 165 8.54 4.10 -5.67
N TYR A 166 9.12 2.91 -5.62
CA TYR A 166 9.15 1.98 -6.74
C TYR A 166 8.33 0.73 -6.43
N PHE A 167 7.29 0.48 -7.22
CA PHE A 167 6.42 -0.69 -7.13
C PHE A 167 6.77 -1.64 -8.28
N SER A 168 7.74 -2.53 -8.04
CA SER A 168 8.32 -3.36 -9.11
C SER A 168 7.38 -4.44 -9.66
N ASP A 169 6.32 -4.74 -8.91
CA ASP A 169 5.23 -5.64 -9.30
C ASP A 169 3.96 -4.88 -9.72
N GLY A 170 3.96 -3.54 -9.76
CA GLY A 170 2.78 -2.73 -10.09
C GLY A 170 1.64 -2.82 -9.09
N CYS A 171 1.87 -3.38 -7.91
CA CYS A 171 0.84 -3.51 -6.88
C CYS A 171 1.14 -2.57 -5.71
N LYS A 172 0.11 -1.86 -5.23
CA LYS A 172 0.15 -0.96 -4.08
C LYS A 172 0.53 -1.70 -2.80
N TYR A 173 0.62 -1.01 -1.67
CA TYR A 173 1.12 -1.56 -0.40
C TYR A 173 0.45 -2.86 0.09
N SER A 174 -0.84 -3.09 -0.20
CA SER A 174 -1.54 -4.34 0.15
C SER A 174 -1.03 -5.53 -0.69
N GLY A 175 -0.90 -5.32 -2.01
CA GLY A 175 -0.58 -6.35 -2.99
C GLY A 175 -1.81 -6.81 -3.76
N ASP A 176 -2.99 -6.39 -3.31
CA ASP A 176 -4.27 -6.73 -3.91
C ASP A 176 -4.74 -5.66 -4.91
N GLU A 177 -4.32 -4.41 -4.68
CA GLU A 177 -4.62 -3.29 -5.57
C GLU A 177 -3.46 -3.09 -6.52
N CYS A 178 -3.62 -3.46 -7.79
CA CYS A 178 -2.59 -3.30 -8.82
C CYS A 178 -3.05 -2.34 -9.91
N ASP A 179 -2.11 -1.50 -10.36
CA ASP A 179 -2.31 -0.55 -11.45
C ASP A 179 -1.01 -0.35 -12.25
N ASP A 180 -1.08 0.47 -13.30
CA ASP A 180 0.08 0.75 -14.15
C ASP A 180 1.00 1.84 -13.55
N VAL A 181 0.77 2.27 -12.29
CA VAL A 181 1.55 3.32 -11.62
C VAL A 181 2.65 2.68 -10.78
N ILE A 182 3.79 2.44 -11.41
CA ILE A 182 4.95 1.77 -10.81
C ILE A 182 5.94 2.72 -10.14
N TRP A 183 5.85 4.02 -10.40
CA TRP A 183 6.74 5.05 -9.85
C TRP A 183 5.97 6.20 -9.21
N SER A 184 6.51 6.69 -8.10
CA SER A 184 6.20 8.00 -7.55
C SER A 184 7.51 8.64 -7.12
N VAL A 185 7.89 9.72 -7.79
CA VAL A 185 9.11 10.47 -7.47
C VAL A 185 8.73 11.89 -7.09
N GLU A 186 9.32 12.35 -6.00
CA GLU A 186 9.17 13.70 -5.49
C GLU A 186 10.57 14.26 -5.18
N ALA A 187 10.80 15.53 -5.48
CA ALA A 187 12.06 16.20 -5.20
C ALA A 187 11.84 17.67 -4.88
N THR A 188 12.80 18.29 -4.21
CA THR A 188 12.82 19.75 -4.01
C THR A 188 13.84 20.39 -4.94
N SER A 189 13.55 21.60 -5.42
CA SER A 189 14.48 22.46 -6.14
C SER A 189 15.33 23.32 -5.19
N GLU A 190 14.99 23.35 -3.91
CA GLU A 190 15.65 24.21 -2.91
C GLU A 190 17.09 23.79 -2.64
N VAL A 191 18.01 24.76 -2.64
CA VAL A 191 19.42 24.53 -2.36
C VAL A 191 19.67 24.74 -0.86
N ILE A 192 20.04 23.67 -0.16
CA ILE A 192 20.32 23.74 1.28
C ILE A 192 21.75 24.22 1.50
N THR A 193 21.90 25.31 2.24
CA THR A 193 23.23 25.90 2.47
C THR A 193 24.04 25.07 3.47
N PRO A 194 25.39 25.09 3.40
CA PRO A 194 26.23 24.41 4.38
C PRO A 194 25.93 24.84 5.84
N GLU A 195 25.54 26.09 6.04
CA GLU A 195 25.14 26.62 7.34
C GLU A 195 23.83 25.98 7.83
N GLN A 196 22.81 25.87 6.98
CA GLN A 196 21.56 25.16 7.33
C GLN A 196 21.81 23.69 7.65
N ILE A 197 22.68 23.00 6.90
CA ILE A 197 23.09 21.61 7.19
C ILE A 197 23.76 21.53 8.56
N ARG A 198 24.63 22.49 8.88
CA ARG A 198 25.32 22.56 10.18
C ARG A 198 24.35 22.82 11.33
N ILE A 199 23.41 23.75 11.18
CA ILE A 199 22.36 24.04 12.16
C ILE A 199 21.51 22.79 12.39
N LEU A 200 21.05 22.13 11.32
CA LEU A 200 20.27 20.89 11.40
C LEU A 200 21.01 19.79 12.17
N SER A 201 22.30 19.58 11.82
CA SER A 201 23.15 18.58 12.48
C SER A 201 23.23 18.83 13.98
N GLU A 202 23.56 20.06 14.37
CA GLU A 202 23.72 20.43 15.77
C GLU A 202 22.39 20.45 16.51
N TRP A 203 21.30 20.83 15.86
CA TRP A 203 19.97 20.74 16.44
C TRP A 203 19.67 19.31 16.90
N TYR A 204 19.77 18.32 16.01
CA TYR A 204 19.42 16.94 16.34
C TYR A 204 20.44 16.23 17.22
N ASN A 205 21.73 16.59 17.14
CA ASN A 205 22.76 16.06 18.04
C ASN A 205 22.55 16.49 19.50
N ASN A 206 22.02 17.69 19.74
CA ASN A 206 21.86 18.22 21.09
C ASN A 206 20.39 18.18 21.57
N ARG A 207 19.41 17.98 20.69
CA ARG A 207 17.95 18.02 20.97
C ARG A 207 17.56 17.28 22.25
N LYS A 208 18.11 16.07 22.47
CA LYS A 208 17.74 15.22 23.61
C LYS A 208 18.02 15.87 24.97
N MET A 209 19.02 16.74 25.07
CA MET A 209 19.37 17.43 26.31
C MET A 209 18.36 18.51 26.71
N PHE A 210 17.49 18.92 25.78
CA PHE A 210 16.53 20.00 25.95
C PHE A 210 15.08 19.48 26.00
N LEU A 211 14.90 18.17 26.18
CA LEU A 211 13.61 17.56 26.41
C LEU A 211 13.27 17.60 27.90
N ASP A 212 12.03 17.95 28.24
CA ASP A 212 11.49 17.77 29.58
C ASP A 212 11.13 16.29 29.84
N LYS A 213 10.55 16.00 31.01
CA LYS A 213 10.19 14.63 31.41
C LYS A 213 9.06 14.06 30.55
N GLU A 214 8.27 14.95 29.95
CA GLU A 214 7.14 14.66 29.08
C GLU A 214 7.56 14.59 27.59
N ASN A 215 8.85 14.73 27.28
CA ASN A 215 9.44 14.79 25.94
C ASN A 215 9.05 16.03 25.10
N ASN A 216 8.60 17.11 25.72
CA ASN A 216 8.46 18.39 25.05
C ASN A 216 9.82 19.07 24.91
N LEU A 217 10.06 19.68 23.76
CA LEU A 217 11.31 20.36 23.46
C LEU A 217 11.26 21.81 23.97
N ASN A 218 12.24 22.20 24.79
CA ASN A 218 12.48 23.60 25.10
C ASN A 218 13.33 24.24 23.99
N GLU A 219 12.67 24.71 22.94
CA GLU A 219 13.33 25.28 21.76
C GLU A 219 14.11 26.55 22.08
N GLU A 220 13.62 27.43 22.95
CA GLU A 220 14.32 28.67 23.33
C GLU A 220 15.69 28.38 23.95
N LYS A 221 15.78 27.39 24.85
CA LYS A 221 17.05 26.99 25.46
C LYS A 221 17.97 26.33 24.45
N LEU A 222 17.44 25.49 23.56
CA LEU A 222 18.22 24.85 22.49
C LEU A 222 18.78 25.90 21.52
N ILE A 223 17.94 26.83 21.04
CA ILE A 223 18.33 27.94 20.16
C ILE A 223 19.41 28.80 20.82
N SER A 224 19.24 29.17 22.10
CA SER A 224 20.24 29.94 22.84
C SER A 224 21.58 29.19 22.97
N PHE A 225 21.52 27.88 23.23
CA PHE A 225 22.70 27.04 23.28
C PHE A 225 23.40 26.96 21.91
N LEU A 226 22.66 26.70 20.84
CA LEU A 226 23.18 26.59 19.48
C LEU A 226 23.76 27.92 18.98
N SER A 227 23.10 29.03 19.27
CA SER A 227 23.58 30.38 18.96
C SER A 227 24.97 30.63 19.55
N LYS A 228 25.18 30.30 20.84
CA LYS A 228 26.49 30.40 21.50
C LYS A 228 27.52 29.43 20.92
N LYS A 229 27.11 28.17 20.66
CA LYS A 229 27.99 27.12 20.11
C LYS A 229 28.47 27.43 18.69
N LEU A 230 27.57 27.91 17.85
CA LEU A 230 27.81 28.18 16.43
C LEU A 230 28.31 29.59 16.16
N LYS A 231 28.19 30.51 17.14
CA LYS A 231 28.45 31.94 17.00
C LYS A 231 27.57 32.61 15.94
N ILE A 232 26.30 32.21 15.91
CA ILE A 232 25.27 32.70 14.99
C ILE A 232 24.17 33.36 15.84
N PRO A 233 23.58 34.50 15.43
CA PRO A 233 22.45 35.12 16.13
C PRO A 233 21.29 34.14 16.33
N THR A 234 20.57 34.25 17.45
CA THR A 234 19.42 33.36 17.74
C THR A 234 18.34 33.41 16.66
N SER A 235 18.16 34.55 16.00
CA SER A 235 17.21 34.75 14.89
C SER A 235 17.58 33.98 13.62
N GLU A 236 18.85 33.59 13.48
CA GLU A 236 19.38 32.87 12.30
C GLU A 236 19.47 31.36 12.54
N ILE A 237 19.23 30.88 13.76
CA ILE A 237 19.12 29.45 14.08
C ILE A 237 17.76 28.94 13.62
N LEU A 238 17.64 28.69 12.32
CA LEU A 238 16.43 28.18 11.67
C LEU A 238 16.71 26.81 11.05
N LEU A 239 15.81 25.85 11.31
CA LEU A 239 15.82 24.59 10.59
C LEU A 239 15.42 24.83 9.13
N PRO A 240 16.02 24.10 8.17
CA PRO A 240 15.68 24.28 6.76
C PRO A 240 14.20 23.92 6.52
N TYR A 241 13.48 24.77 5.79
CA TYR A 241 12.11 24.50 5.38
C TYR A 241 12.04 24.47 3.86
N PHE A 242 11.50 23.39 3.31
CA PHE A 242 11.28 23.19 1.89
C PHE A 242 10.16 22.18 1.69
N THR A 243 9.54 22.25 0.51
CA THR A 243 8.57 21.27 0.06
C THR A 243 9.14 20.47 -1.10
N THR A 244 8.58 19.28 -1.31
CA THR A 244 8.82 18.49 -2.50
C THR A 244 7.68 18.68 -3.48
N GLU A 245 8.00 18.60 -4.77
CA GLU A 245 7.03 18.53 -5.85
C GLU A 245 7.15 17.20 -6.59
N LYS A 246 6.07 16.78 -7.26
CA LYS A 246 6.06 15.56 -8.05
C LYS A 246 6.90 15.76 -9.30
N VAL A 247 7.74 14.78 -9.61
CA VAL A 247 8.60 14.78 -10.79
C VAL A 247 8.22 13.59 -11.68
N ASN A 248 8.05 13.83 -12.97
CA ASN A 248 7.90 12.77 -13.96
C ASN A 248 9.17 11.90 -13.96
N PRO A 249 9.10 10.61 -13.58
CA PRO A 249 10.27 9.76 -13.43
C PRO A 249 10.81 9.23 -14.77
N TYR A 250 10.08 9.43 -15.87
CA TYR A 250 10.41 8.83 -17.16
C TYR A 250 11.25 9.76 -18.04
N ILE A 251 12.04 9.17 -18.93
CA ILE A 251 12.85 9.91 -19.90
C ILE A 251 12.02 10.27 -21.14
N SER A 252 11.09 9.41 -21.54
CA SER A 252 10.15 9.60 -22.65
C SER A 252 8.86 8.79 -22.44
N GLU A 253 7.85 8.98 -23.30
CA GLU A 253 6.64 8.13 -23.31
C GLU A 253 7.00 6.65 -23.59
N GLU A 254 8.02 6.39 -24.39
CA GLU A 254 8.51 5.03 -24.70
C GLU A 254 9.14 4.38 -23.48
N ASP A 255 9.97 5.11 -22.72
CA ASP A 255 10.56 4.62 -21.46
C ASP A 255 9.45 4.24 -20.45
N GLU A 256 8.40 5.05 -20.35
CA GLU A 256 7.23 4.75 -19.53
C GLU A 256 6.55 3.44 -19.99
N LYS A 257 6.23 3.32 -21.28
CA LYS A 257 5.60 2.11 -21.84
C LYS A 257 6.46 0.87 -21.63
N ASP A 258 7.77 0.97 -21.84
CA ASP A 258 8.72 -0.13 -21.65
C ASP A 258 8.85 -0.53 -20.18
N SER A 259 8.78 0.44 -19.26
CA SER A 259 8.80 0.18 -17.82
C SER A 259 7.54 -0.58 -17.36
N ILE A 260 6.36 -0.18 -17.85
CA ILE A 260 5.08 -0.83 -17.56
C ILE A 260 5.02 -2.22 -18.21
N SER A 261 5.48 -2.35 -19.46
CA SER A 261 5.55 -3.63 -20.17
C SER A 261 6.41 -4.66 -19.41
N ARG A 262 7.60 -4.26 -18.96
CA ARG A 262 8.48 -5.10 -18.14
C ARG A 262 7.83 -5.51 -16.81
N MET A 263 7.13 -4.59 -16.15
CA MET A 263 6.38 -4.91 -14.93
C MET A 263 5.26 -5.94 -15.21
N LYS A 264 4.46 -5.77 -16.27
CA LYS A 264 3.39 -6.71 -16.64
C LYS A 264 3.92 -8.10 -16.97
N GLN A 265 5.09 -8.18 -17.62
CA GLN A 265 5.77 -9.46 -17.85
C GLN A 265 6.17 -10.14 -16.53
N LYS A 266 6.69 -9.39 -15.56
CA LYS A 266 7.01 -9.91 -14.22
C LYS A 266 5.75 -10.40 -13.49
N GLN A 267 4.65 -9.64 -13.52
CA GLN A 267 3.37 -10.07 -12.95
C GLN A 267 2.90 -11.38 -13.57
N LYS A 268 2.89 -11.47 -14.91
CA LYS A 268 2.48 -12.69 -15.60
C LYS A 268 3.35 -13.90 -15.24
N ALA A 269 4.66 -13.69 -15.10
CA ALA A 269 5.57 -14.74 -14.66
C ALA A 269 5.32 -15.16 -13.20
N ALA A 270 5.03 -14.22 -12.30
CA ALA A 270 4.69 -14.50 -10.92
C ALA A 270 3.35 -15.25 -10.79
N GLU A 271 2.33 -14.87 -11.57
CA GLU A 271 1.05 -15.57 -11.57
C GLU A 271 1.20 -16.99 -12.11
N LYS A 272 1.89 -17.16 -13.24
CA LYS A 272 2.17 -18.50 -13.79
C LYS A 272 2.90 -19.38 -12.77
N ARG A 273 3.89 -18.83 -12.07
CA ARG A 273 4.61 -19.54 -11.02
C ARG A 273 3.69 -19.95 -9.87
N LYS A 274 2.78 -19.06 -9.46
CA LYS A 274 1.79 -19.36 -8.43
C LYS A 274 0.87 -20.50 -8.89
N GLU A 275 0.37 -20.45 -10.12
CA GLU A 275 -0.41 -21.54 -10.72
C GLU A 275 0.36 -22.87 -10.68
N GLU A 276 1.64 -22.89 -11.06
CA GLU A 276 2.52 -24.07 -11.00
C GLU A 276 2.65 -24.64 -9.57
N ILE A 277 2.75 -23.77 -8.56
CA ILE A 277 2.80 -24.18 -7.14
C ILE A 277 1.44 -24.74 -6.71
N GLU A 278 0.34 -24.04 -6.98
CA GLU A 278 -1.02 -24.45 -6.56
C GLU A 278 -1.44 -25.79 -7.17
N LEU A 279 -0.92 -26.16 -8.36
CA LEU A 279 -1.16 -27.48 -8.96
C LEU A 279 -0.67 -28.65 -8.10
N GLN A 280 0.28 -28.42 -7.17
CA GLN A 280 0.78 -29.43 -6.25
C GLN A 280 -0.20 -29.73 -5.09
N PHE A 281 -1.21 -28.89 -4.90
CA PHE A 281 -2.17 -28.98 -3.79
C PHE A 281 -3.53 -29.53 -4.25
N SER A 282 -4.23 -30.19 -3.34
CA SER A 282 -5.60 -30.64 -3.52
C SER A 282 -6.55 -29.44 -3.53
N HIS A 283 -7.39 -29.34 -4.56
CA HIS A 283 -8.40 -28.28 -4.67
C HIS A 283 -9.53 -28.41 -3.63
N TRP A 284 -9.66 -29.58 -2.98
CA TRP A 284 -10.77 -29.88 -2.06
C TRP A 284 -10.49 -29.47 -0.62
N ASP A 285 -9.28 -29.76 -0.14
CA ASP A 285 -8.89 -29.55 1.25
C ASP A 285 -7.56 -28.78 1.39
N GLY A 286 -6.89 -28.45 0.29
CA GLY A 286 -5.62 -27.73 0.29
C GLY A 286 -4.43 -28.58 0.76
N SER A 287 -4.55 -29.91 0.82
CA SER A 287 -3.41 -30.78 1.16
C SER A 287 -2.35 -30.74 0.07
N HIS A 288 -1.06 -30.78 0.43
CA HIS A 288 -0.01 -31.00 -0.56
C HIS A 288 0.07 -32.50 -0.89
N ARG A 289 -0.20 -32.87 -2.14
CA ARG A 289 -0.50 -34.26 -2.51
C ARG A 289 0.64 -35.23 -2.17
N ASP A 290 1.88 -34.87 -2.48
CA ASP A 290 3.04 -35.74 -2.21
C ASP A 290 3.34 -35.84 -0.71
N LEU A 291 3.18 -34.72 0.03
CA LEU A 291 3.49 -34.69 1.46
C LEU A 291 2.43 -35.48 2.25
N GLU A 292 1.16 -35.32 1.90
CA GLU A 292 0.07 -36.12 2.48
C GLU A 292 0.31 -37.61 2.28
N ARG A 293 0.68 -38.04 1.07
CA ARG A 293 0.99 -39.44 0.77
C ARG A 293 2.11 -39.95 1.66
N ARG A 294 3.22 -39.21 1.76
CA ARG A 294 4.37 -39.57 2.63
C ARG A 294 3.99 -39.65 4.10
N ILE A 295 3.15 -38.72 4.58
CA ILE A 295 2.66 -38.74 5.95
C ILE A 295 1.87 -40.03 6.19
N LYS A 296 0.89 -40.34 5.34
CA LYS A 296 0.07 -41.55 5.43
C LYS A 296 0.92 -42.82 5.40
N GLU A 297 1.91 -42.90 4.51
CA GLU A 297 2.85 -44.03 4.42
C GLU A 297 3.72 -44.20 5.68
N SER A 298 3.95 -43.12 6.44
CA SER A 298 4.70 -43.16 7.70
C SER A 298 3.85 -43.46 8.94
N MET A 299 2.52 -43.42 8.81
CA MET A 299 1.60 -43.58 9.93
C MET A 299 1.31 -45.06 10.24
N ASN A 300 1.12 -45.37 11.53
CA ASN A 300 0.71 -46.70 11.96
C ASN A 300 -0.72 -47.07 11.52
N ASP A 301 -1.62 -46.08 11.46
CA ASP A 301 -3.01 -46.21 10.99
C ASP A 301 -3.29 -45.11 9.95
N PRO A 302 -2.98 -45.34 8.66
CA PRO A 302 -3.14 -44.34 7.60
C PRO A 302 -4.60 -43.87 7.40
N ASP A 303 -5.58 -44.75 7.66
CA ASP A 303 -7.00 -44.44 7.50
C ASP A 303 -7.50 -43.45 8.56
N SER A 304 -6.78 -43.33 9.68
CA SER A 304 -7.05 -42.31 10.70
C SER A 304 -6.55 -40.90 10.36
N TYR A 305 -5.86 -40.73 9.22
CA TYR A 305 -5.30 -39.45 8.83
C TYR A 305 -6.39 -38.37 8.72
N LYS A 306 -6.11 -37.22 9.33
CA LYS A 306 -6.95 -36.04 9.23
C LYS A 306 -6.10 -34.82 8.90
N HIS A 307 -6.31 -34.24 7.73
CA HIS A 307 -5.75 -32.95 7.38
C HIS A 307 -6.41 -31.82 8.19
N TYR A 308 -5.63 -30.82 8.61
CA TYR A 308 -6.15 -29.62 9.26
C TYR A 308 -5.86 -28.35 8.48
N LYS A 309 -4.59 -28.15 8.10
CA LYS A 309 -4.16 -26.99 7.33
C LYS A 309 -2.84 -27.28 6.65
N THR A 310 -2.64 -26.67 5.49
CA THR A 310 -1.34 -26.60 4.84
C THR A 310 -1.11 -25.18 4.35
N PHE A 311 0.12 -24.71 4.44
CA PHE A 311 0.57 -23.47 3.83
C PHE A 311 1.99 -23.67 3.31
N TYR A 312 2.44 -22.80 2.43
CA TYR A 312 3.80 -22.83 1.92
C TYR A 312 4.51 -21.48 2.08
N LEU A 313 5.84 -21.52 2.12
CA LEU A 313 6.72 -20.38 2.01
C LEU A 313 7.49 -20.49 0.69
N ASP A 314 7.40 -19.47 -0.18
CA ASP A 314 8.14 -19.43 -1.44
C ASP A 314 9.52 -18.79 -1.24
N HIS A 315 10.58 -19.56 -1.49
CA HIS A 315 11.98 -19.09 -1.39
C HIS A 315 12.59 -18.76 -2.76
N GLY A 316 11.78 -18.63 -3.80
CA GLY A 316 12.20 -18.33 -5.18
C GLY A 316 12.75 -19.54 -5.94
N LYS A 317 13.57 -20.39 -5.31
CA LYS A 317 14.11 -21.61 -5.95
C LYS A 317 13.34 -22.88 -5.59
N HIS A 318 12.71 -22.89 -4.43
CA HIS A 318 11.93 -24.01 -3.87
C HIS A 318 10.85 -23.43 -2.97
N ILE A 319 9.88 -24.26 -2.59
CA ILE A 319 8.89 -23.94 -1.57
C ILE A 319 9.11 -24.81 -0.32
N THR A 320 8.86 -24.25 0.86
CA THR A 320 8.72 -25.03 2.09
C THR A 320 7.24 -25.23 2.37
N VAL A 321 6.77 -26.47 2.30
CA VAL A 321 5.39 -26.84 2.60
C VAL A 321 5.28 -27.25 4.06
N ILE A 322 4.31 -26.69 4.78
CA ILE A 322 4.07 -26.96 6.20
C ILE A 322 2.64 -27.48 6.36
N THR A 323 2.51 -28.72 6.82
CA THR A 323 1.20 -29.40 6.99
C THR A 323 0.96 -29.73 8.46
N GLY A 324 -0.17 -29.24 8.97
CA GLY A 324 -0.74 -29.68 10.24
C GLY A 324 -1.74 -30.80 9.99
N PHE A 325 -1.56 -31.93 10.67
CA PHE A 325 -2.39 -33.13 10.51
C PHE A 325 -2.64 -33.83 11.85
N GLY A 326 -3.54 -34.80 11.86
CA GLY A 326 -3.74 -35.70 12.99
C GLY A 326 -3.88 -37.16 12.56
N GLY A 327 -3.67 -38.06 13.52
CA GLY A 327 -3.73 -39.50 13.32
C GLY A 327 -3.83 -40.26 14.63
N ARG A 328 -4.29 -41.52 14.57
CA ARG A 328 -4.40 -42.41 15.71
C ARG A 328 -3.03 -43.00 16.06
N ASN A 329 -2.66 -42.91 17.34
CA ASN A 329 -1.43 -43.53 17.85
C ASN A 329 -1.65 -45.01 18.21
N SER A 330 -0.59 -45.71 18.61
CA SER A 330 -0.63 -47.14 19.00
C SER A 330 -1.53 -47.43 20.22
N PHE A 331 -1.89 -46.40 21.01
CA PHE A 331 -2.79 -46.51 22.16
C PHE A 331 -4.25 -46.15 21.82
N GLY A 332 -4.56 -45.94 20.54
CA GLY A 332 -5.91 -45.62 20.06
C GLY A 332 -6.32 -44.15 20.20
N GLY A 333 -5.46 -43.27 20.70
CA GLY A 333 -5.73 -41.84 20.86
C GLY A 333 -5.40 -41.04 19.59
N MET A 334 -6.20 -40.01 19.29
CA MET A 334 -5.91 -39.06 18.21
C MET A 334 -4.87 -38.04 18.65
N VAL A 335 -3.79 -37.91 17.87
CA VAL A 335 -2.69 -36.96 18.11
C VAL A 335 -2.59 -35.97 16.95
N ARG A 336 -2.26 -34.71 17.25
CA ARG A 336 -2.00 -33.68 16.25
C ARG A 336 -0.50 -33.45 16.09
N ASN A 337 -0.04 -33.37 14.85
CA ASN A 337 1.36 -33.15 14.50
C ASN A 337 1.48 -32.07 13.41
N THR A 338 2.67 -31.51 13.29
CA THR A 338 3.06 -30.63 12.18
C THR A 338 4.31 -31.19 11.56
N ILE A 339 4.38 -31.23 10.23
CA ILE A 339 5.58 -31.59 9.48
C ILE A 339 5.83 -30.54 8.41
N SER A 340 7.10 -30.34 8.07
CA SER A 340 7.50 -29.48 6.96
C SER A 340 8.50 -30.16 6.04
N ALA A 341 8.42 -29.84 4.76
CA ALA A 341 9.28 -30.41 3.73
C ALA A 341 9.47 -29.41 2.58
N ASP A 342 10.64 -29.49 1.94
CA ASP A 342 11.02 -28.64 0.82
C ASP A 342 10.72 -29.35 -0.50
N TYR A 343 10.16 -28.61 -1.45
CA TYR A 343 9.81 -29.07 -2.79
C TYR A 343 10.29 -28.10 -3.86
N THR A 344 10.62 -28.60 -5.05
CA THR A 344 10.82 -27.77 -6.22
C THR A 344 9.50 -27.10 -6.63
N ILE A 345 9.58 -26.10 -7.50
CA ILE A 345 8.41 -25.38 -8.01
C ILE A 345 7.51 -26.28 -8.88
N ASN A 346 8.07 -27.37 -9.39
CA ASN A 346 7.35 -28.39 -10.15
C ASN A 346 6.79 -29.52 -9.27
N GLY A 347 7.07 -29.51 -7.97
CA GLY A 347 6.55 -30.48 -7.00
C GLY A 347 7.47 -31.67 -6.71
N ASP A 348 8.74 -31.61 -7.11
CA ASP A 348 9.71 -32.65 -6.77
C ASP A 348 10.17 -32.51 -5.33
N PHE A 349 10.16 -33.61 -4.57
CA PHE A 349 10.61 -33.65 -3.20
C PHE A 349 12.12 -33.37 -3.08
N ILE A 350 12.50 -32.48 -2.15
CA ILE A 350 13.91 -32.17 -1.83
C ILE A 350 14.31 -32.82 -0.50
N LYS A 351 13.62 -32.47 0.61
CA LYS A 351 13.91 -33.01 1.95
C LYS A 351 12.75 -32.78 2.93
N ILE A 352 12.73 -33.56 4.02
CA ILE A 352 11.93 -33.25 5.22
C ILE A 352 12.77 -32.38 6.15
N ASN A 353 12.17 -31.34 6.72
CA ASN A 353 12.79 -30.49 7.72
C ASN A 353 12.49 -31.07 9.12
N LYS A 354 13.52 -31.15 9.97
CA LYS A 354 13.42 -31.67 11.34
C LYS A 354 13.21 -30.57 12.34
#